data_AF-A0A7V6UAV7-F1
#
_entry.id   AF-A0A7V6UAV7-F1
#
_cell.length_a   1.000
_cell.length_b   1.000
_cell.length_c   1.000
_cell.angle_alpha   90.00
_cell.angle_beta   90.00
_cell.angle_gamma   90.00
#
_symmetry.space_group_name_H-M   'P 1'
#
loop_
_entity.id
_entity.type
_entity.pdbx_description
1 polymer ?
#
loop_
_entity_poly.entity_id
_entity_poly.type
_entity_poly.pdbx_seq_one_letter_code
_entity_poly.pdbx_strand_id
1 'polypeptide(L)'
;MYNQFCRNLKNFIRINFHGNFDNSLRVKIAEDIIHLTDVEAYKVYKKRNDPLYRKIGEFIYILSKYKNKYPSLNRFIWELWAYGFDIIEPEDLQNHNIKHMDEKAKLVDLMLSTHYFA
;
A
#
# COMPACT_ATOMS: atom_id res chain seq x y z
N MET A 1 -0.55 -13.90 -0.78
CA MET A 1 -1.57 -12.87 -0.47
C MET A 1 -1.44 -11.67 -1.40
N TYR A 2 -0.25 -11.43 -1.96
CA TYR A 2 0.04 -10.36 -2.91
C TYR A 2 -0.89 -10.35 -4.13
N ASN A 3 -1.02 -11.47 -4.85
CA ASN A 3 -1.90 -11.53 -6.04
C ASN A 3 -3.36 -11.18 -5.72
N GLN A 4 -3.84 -11.60 -4.54
CA GLN A 4 -5.17 -11.29 -4.07
C GLN A 4 -5.30 -9.80 -3.72
N PHE A 5 -4.34 -9.24 -3.00
CA PHE A 5 -4.25 -7.80 -2.74
C PHE A 5 -4.30 -7.00 -4.03
N CYS A 6 -3.46 -7.34 -5.02
CA CYS A 6 -3.43 -6.67 -6.32
C CYS A 6 -4.79 -6.73 -7.04
N ARG A 7 -5.42 -7.92 -7.06
CA ARG A 7 -6.74 -8.10 -7.68
C ARG A 7 -7.81 -7.29 -6.96
N ASN A 8 -7.85 -7.38 -5.64
CA ASN A 8 -8.85 -6.70 -4.81
C ASN A 8 -8.68 -5.18 -4.91
N LEU A 9 -7.46 -4.65 -4.87
CA LEU A 9 -7.23 -3.21 -4.99
C LEU A 9 -7.62 -2.68 -6.39
N LYS A 10 -7.30 -3.42 -7.46
CA LYS A 10 -7.73 -3.07 -8.82
C LYS A 10 -9.26 -3.03 -8.93
N ASN A 11 -9.95 -4.01 -8.34
CA ASN A 11 -11.40 -4.04 -8.29
C ASN A 11 -11.98 -2.88 -7.47
N PHE A 12 -11.38 -2.59 -6.31
CA PHE A 12 -11.77 -1.47 -5.46
C PHE A 12 -11.66 -0.14 -6.22
N ILE A 13 -10.53 0.12 -6.88
CA ILE A 13 -10.33 1.31 -7.71
C ILE A 13 -11.38 1.35 -8.82
N ARG A 14 -11.55 0.27 -9.59
CA ARG A 14 -12.53 0.25 -10.69
C ARG A 14 -13.95 0.60 -10.22
N ILE A 15 -14.40 0.07 -9.08
CA ILE A 15 -15.75 0.33 -8.55
C ILE A 15 -15.89 1.77 -8.06
N ASN A 16 -14.90 2.28 -7.32
CA ASN A 16 -14.98 3.61 -6.72
C ASN A 16 -14.70 4.75 -7.72
N PHE A 17 -14.10 4.46 -8.88
CA PHE A 17 -13.80 5.46 -9.91
C PHE A 17 -14.89 5.59 -10.99
N HIS A 18 -15.87 4.68 -11.05
CA HIS A 18 -16.90 4.67 -12.10
C HIS A 18 -18.11 5.58 -11.85
N GLY A 19 -18.22 6.24 -10.68
CA GLY A 19 -19.37 7.08 -10.34
C GLY A 19 -18.93 8.38 -9.66
N ASN A 20 -18.95 9.49 -10.42
CA ASN A 20 -18.73 10.88 -9.99
C ASN A 20 -17.50 11.16 -9.09
N PHE A 21 -16.56 11.89 -9.70
CA PHE A 21 -15.33 12.46 -9.11
C PHE A 21 -15.61 13.48 -8.02
N ASP A 22 -16.07 13.05 -6.85
CA ASP A 22 -16.02 13.91 -5.68
C ASP A 22 -14.90 13.44 -4.75
N ASN A 23 -13.66 13.68 -5.20
CA ASN A 23 -12.42 13.84 -4.40
C ASN A 23 -12.31 12.98 -3.13
N SER A 24 -12.82 11.75 -3.18
CA SER A 24 -13.19 11.05 -1.96
C SER A 24 -11.92 10.57 -1.28
N LEU A 25 -11.86 10.72 0.04
CA LEU A 25 -10.73 10.29 0.84
C LEU A 25 -10.27 8.86 0.51
N ARG A 26 -11.23 8.00 0.12
CA ARG A 26 -10.99 6.60 -0.29
C ARG A 26 -10.15 6.47 -1.56
N VAL A 27 -10.36 7.35 -2.54
CA VAL A 27 -9.60 7.37 -3.79
C VAL A 27 -8.15 7.76 -3.50
N LYS A 28 -7.93 8.84 -2.74
CA LYS A 28 -6.58 9.30 -2.35
C LYS A 28 -5.81 8.22 -1.58
N ILE A 29 -6.48 7.54 -0.65
CA ILE A 29 -5.90 6.41 0.09
C ILE A 29 -5.52 5.27 -0.86
N ALA A 30 -6.37 4.93 -1.83
CA ALA A 30 -6.08 3.85 -2.79
C ALA A 30 -4.93 4.20 -3.75
N GLU A 31 -4.81 5.46 -4.16
CA GLU A 31 -3.69 5.96 -4.97
C GLU A 31 -2.35 5.81 -4.25
N ASP A 32 -2.28 6.10 -2.95
CA ASP A 32 -1.05 5.90 -2.18
C ASP A 32 -0.65 4.41 -2.07
N ILE A 33 -1.62 3.51 -2.12
CA ILE A 33 -1.43 2.06 -1.95
C ILE A 33 -1.13 1.36 -3.29
N ILE A 34 -1.57 1.91 -4.43
CA ILE A 34 -1.50 1.23 -5.74
C ILE A 34 -0.09 0.87 -6.16
N HIS A 35 0.90 1.62 -5.70
CA HIS A 35 2.32 1.39 -5.96
C HIS A 35 2.83 0.06 -5.42
N LEU A 36 2.13 -0.54 -4.43
CA LEU A 36 2.42 -1.87 -3.93
C LEU A 36 1.94 -2.99 -4.86
N THR A 37 1.30 -2.70 -5.99
CA THR A 37 0.77 -3.73 -6.91
C THR A 37 1.64 -4.03 -8.12
N ASP A 38 2.70 -3.26 -8.33
CA ASP A 38 3.58 -3.38 -9.49
C ASP A 38 5.04 -3.49 -9.06
N VAL A 39 5.50 -4.73 -8.92
CA VAL A 39 6.88 -5.08 -8.55
C VAL A 39 7.88 -4.55 -9.59
N GLU A 40 7.53 -4.63 -10.87
CA GLU A 40 8.46 -4.27 -11.94
C GLU A 40 8.63 -2.74 -12.02
N ALA A 41 7.54 -1.99 -11.86
CA ALA A 41 7.62 -0.54 -11.71
C ALA A 41 8.47 -0.15 -10.48
N TYR A 42 8.28 -0.81 -9.34
CA TYR A 42 9.09 -0.57 -8.15
C TYR A 42 10.59 -0.79 -8.39
N LYS A 43 10.96 -1.90 -9.04
CA LYS A 43 12.37 -2.18 -9.40
C LYS A 43 12.97 -1.10 -10.30
N VAL A 44 12.18 -0.54 -11.23
CA VAL A 44 12.60 0.57 -12.09
C VAL A 44 12.84 1.83 -11.26
N TYR A 45 11.94 2.18 -10.33
CA TYR A 45 12.11 3.31 -9.42
C TYR A 45 13.38 3.15 -8.57
N LYS A 46 13.59 1.95 -8.00
CA LYS A 46 14.79 1.62 -7.22
C LYS A 46 16.07 1.80 -8.03
N LYS A 47 16.12 1.25 -9.24
CA LYS A 47 17.30 1.34 -10.11
C LYS A 47 17.65 2.78 -10.49
N ARG A 48 16.64 3.64 -10.61
CA ARG A 48 16.81 5.06 -10.98
C ARG A 48 17.01 5.98 -9.78
N ASN A 49 16.99 5.45 -8.56
CA ASN A 49 16.95 6.24 -7.32
C ASN A 49 15.82 7.29 -7.35
N ASP A 50 14.66 6.91 -7.88
CA ASP A 50 13.48 7.76 -7.96
C ASP A 50 12.96 8.06 -6.53
N PRO A 51 12.57 9.31 -6.19
CA PRO A 51 12.01 9.62 -4.89
C PRO A 51 10.82 8.73 -4.49
N LEU A 52 10.06 8.22 -5.47
CA LEU A 52 8.95 7.31 -5.25
C LEU A 52 9.38 5.97 -4.67
N TYR A 53 10.58 5.47 -5.01
CA TYR A 53 11.14 4.26 -4.41
C TYR A 53 11.27 4.40 -2.89
N ARG A 54 11.86 5.53 -2.43
CA ARG A 54 12.03 5.80 -1.00
C ARG A 54 10.67 5.93 -0.31
N LYS A 55 9.74 6.69 -0.92
CA LYS A 55 8.37 6.85 -0.40
C LYS A 55 7.63 5.52 -0.21
N ILE A 56 7.76 4.60 -1.17
CA ILE A 56 7.15 3.27 -1.07
C ILE A 56 7.78 2.48 0.09
N GLY A 57 9.11 2.49 0.22
CA GLY A 57 9.78 1.78 1.32
C GLY A 57 9.46 2.35 2.70
N GLU A 58 9.34 3.68 2.82
CA GLU A 58 8.90 4.37 4.04
C GLU A 58 7.44 4.07 4.36
N PHE A 59 6.58 4.02 3.35
CA PHE A 59 5.19 3.61 3.52
C PHE A 59 5.10 2.17 4.07
N ILE A 60 5.87 1.23 3.53
CA ILE A 60 5.90 -0.17 4.03
C ILE A 60 6.42 -0.22 5.47
N TYR A 61 7.44 0.56 5.81
CA TYR A 61 7.94 0.66 7.18
C TYR A 61 6.84 1.15 8.13
N ILE A 62 6.13 2.22 7.79
CA ILE A 62 5.08 2.77 8.65
C ILE A 62 3.91 1.79 8.75
N LEU A 63 3.53 1.13 7.65
CA LEU A 63 2.53 0.07 7.63
C LEU A 63 2.89 -1.07 8.60
N SER A 64 4.17 -1.40 8.74
CA SER A 64 4.64 -2.44 9.69
C SER A 64 4.33 -2.15 11.15
N LYS A 65 4.18 -0.86 11.51
CA LYS A 65 3.82 -0.45 12.88
C LYS A 65 2.39 -0.80 13.23
N TYR A 66 1.53 -1.05 12.24
CA TYR A 66 0.13 -1.43 12.42
C TYR A 66 -0.09 -2.94 12.52
N LYS A 67 0.96 -3.78 12.47
CA LYS A 67 0.85 -5.25 12.49
C LYS A 67 0.13 -5.83 13.71
N ASN A 68 0.17 -5.14 14.85
CA ASN A 68 -0.54 -5.57 16.06
C ASN A 68 -2.05 -5.33 15.95
N LYS A 69 -2.45 -4.27 15.23
CA LYS A 69 -3.86 -3.92 14.99
C LYS A 69 -4.45 -4.72 13.83
N TYR A 70 -3.64 -4.97 12.80
CA TYR A 70 -4.01 -5.72 11.60
C TYR A 70 -3.00 -6.85 11.34
N PRO A 71 -3.20 -8.05 11.93
CA PRO A 71 -2.23 -9.14 11.85
C PRO A 71 -1.91 -9.64 10.44
N SER A 72 -2.83 -9.46 9.48
CA SER A 72 -2.62 -9.83 8.07
C SER A 72 -1.44 -9.07 7.44
N LEU A 73 -1.15 -7.86 7.94
CA LEU A 73 -0.06 -7.03 7.47
C LEU A 73 1.30 -7.68 7.72
N ASN A 74 1.48 -8.43 8.80
CA ASN A 74 2.77 -9.04 9.12
C ASN A 74 3.21 -10.01 8.01
N ARG A 75 2.30 -10.87 7.57
CA ARG A 75 2.56 -11.82 6.47
C ARG A 75 2.68 -11.10 5.13
N PHE A 76 1.86 -10.08 4.90
CA PHE A 76 1.90 -9.31 3.66
C PHE A 76 3.21 -8.53 3.49
N ILE A 77 3.72 -7.90 4.54
CA ILE A 77 4.99 -7.16 4.50
C ILE A 77 6.15 -8.12 4.21
N TRP A 78 6.14 -9.30 4.82
CA TRP A 78 7.14 -10.34 4.50
C TRP A 78 7.07 -10.75 3.03
N GLU A 79 5.86 -10.91 2.49
CA GLU A 79 5.66 -11.24 1.08
C GLU A 79 6.13 -10.11 0.15
N LEU A 80 5.85 -8.84 0.46
CA LEU A 80 6.38 -7.68 -0.28
C LEU A 80 7.91 -7.69 -0.29
N TRP A 81 8.54 -7.93 0.86
CA TRP A 81 9.99 -8.03 0.94
C TRP A 81 10.53 -9.18 0.06
N ALA A 82 9.88 -10.34 0.06
CA ALA A 82 10.23 -11.46 -0.80
C ALA A 82 10.08 -11.15 -2.31
N TYR A 83 9.13 -10.28 -2.67
CA TYR A 83 8.98 -9.77 -4.04
C TYR A 83 10.00 -8.67 -4.42
N GLY A 84 10.81 -8.21 -3.46
CA GLY A 84 11.91 -7.27 -3.68
C GLY A 84 11.61 -5.83 -3.28
N PHE A 85 10.51 -5.56 -2.57
CA PHE A 85 10.28 -4.27 -1.93
C PHE A 85 11.20 -4.10 -0.72
N ASP A 86 11.77 -2.91 -0.58
CA ASP A 86 12.61 -2.58 0.58
C ASP A 86 11.76 -1.93 1.67
N ILE A 87 12.15 -2.15 2.92
CA ILE A 87 11.54 -1.53 4.08
C ILE A 87 12.51 -0.46 4.55
N ILE A 88 12.13 0.81 4.41
CA ILE A 88 13.03 1.95 4.65
C ILE A 88 12.50 2.70 5.86
N GLU A 89 13.30 2.80 6.92
CA GLU A 89 12.95 3.64 8.06
C GLU A 89 13.08 5.12 7.66
N PRO A 90 12.03 5.94 7.84
CA PRO A 90 12.09 7.36 7.53
C PRO A 90 13.02 8.11 8.48
N GLU A 91 13.80 9.04 7.96
CA GLU A 91 14.72 9.89 8.74
C GLU A 91 13.98 10.81 9.73
N ASP A 92 12.74 11.20 9.40
CA ASP A 92 11.86 11.99 10.26
C ASP A 92 10.42 11.45 10.20
N LEU A 93 9.99 10.81 11.28
CA LEU A 93 8.64 10.27 11.42
C LEU A 93 7.56 11.36 11.50
N GLN A 94 7.90 12.60 11.87
CA GLN A 94 6.94 13.70 12.00
C GLN A 94 6.71 14.44 10.68
N ASN A 95 7.72 14.51 9.81
CA ASN A 95 7.62 15.20 8.50
C ASN A 95 7.05 14.34 7.38
N HIS A 96 6.96 13.02 7.57
CA HIS A 96 6.30 12.16 6.61
C HIS A 96 4.78 12.36 6.68
N ASN A 97 4.30 13.20 5.77
CA ASN A 97 2.91 13.61 5.59
C ASN A 97 2.03 12.46 5.08
N ILE A 98 2.13 11.28 5.70
CA ILE A 98 1.27 10.15 5.38
C ILE A 98 -0.02 10.30 6.18
N LYS A 99 -0.82 11.26 5.73
CA LYS A 99 -2.16 11.47 6.25
C LYS A 99 -2.94 10.15 6.16
N HIS A 100 -3.77 9.89 7.16
CA HIS A 100 -4.70 8.76 7.19
C HIS A 100 -4.03 7.38 7.16
N MET A 101 -2.89 7.20 7.87
CA MET A 101 -2.18 5.93 7.89
C MET A 101 -2.99 4.78 8.48
N ASP A 102 -3.83 5.04 9.48
CA ASP A 102 -4.69 4.00 10.04
C ASP A 102 -5.71 3.53 9.00
N GLU A 103 -6.31 4.45 8.24
CA GLU A 103 -7.25 4.14 7.16
C GLU A 103 -6.56 3.44 6.00
N LYS A 104 -5.31 3.79 5.69
CA LYS A 104 -4.46 3.07 4.71
C LYS A 104 -4.19 1.64 5.17
N ALA A 105 -3.76 1.46 6.41
CA ALA A 105 -3.50 0.14 6.98
C ALA A 105 -4.75 -0.74 6.98
N LYS A 106 -5.89 -0.15 7.35
CA LYS A 106 -7.21 -0.79 7.28
C LYS A 106 -7.59 -1.18 5.86
N LEU A 107 -7.35 -0.32 4.86
CA LEU A 107 -7.65 -0.65 3.46
C LEU A 107 -6.75 -1.77 2.96
N VAL A 108 -5.46 -1.78 3.29
CA VAL A 108 -4.55 -2.89 2.94
C VAL A 108 -5.05 -4.21 3.55
N ASP A 109 -5.38 -4.22 4.85
CA ASP A 109 -5.93 -5.39 5.55
C ASP A 109 -7.23 -5.90 4.87
N LEU A 110 -8.12 -4.98 4.48
CA LEU A 110 -9.32 -5.29 3.73
C LEU A 110 -9.02 -5.92 2.36
N MET A 111 -8.03 -5.40 1.63
CA MET A 111 -7.62 -5.96 0.34
C MET A 111 -6.97 -7.34 0.47
N LEU A 112 -6.38 -7.66 1.62
CA LEU A 112 -5.81 -8.99 1.92
C LEU A 112 -6.88 -10.01 2.32
N SER A 113 -8.10 -9.56 2.65
CA SER A 113 -9.19 -10.43 3.09
C SER A 113 -9.81 -11.22 1.95
N THR A 114 -10.17 -12.49 2.21
CA THR A 114 -10.74 -13.45 1.24
C THR A 114 -12.20 -13.19 0.90
N HIS A 115 -12.92 -12.41 1.72
CA HIS A 115 -14.36 -12.23 1.62
C HIS A 115 -14.81 -10.96 0.89
N TYR A 116 -13.88 -10.11 0.44
CA TYR A 116 -14.26 -8.75 0.01
C TYR A 116 -14.87 -8.67 -1.41
N PHE A 117 -14.53 -9.61 -2.31
CA PHE A 117 -15.05 -9.65 -3.69
C PHE A 117 -15.43 -11.08 -4.14
N ALA A 118 -15.88 -11.92 -3.20
CA ALA A 118 -16.38 -13.26 -3.52
C ALA A 118 -17.74 -13.18 -4.22
#